data_AF-A0A397FJX2-F1
#
_entry.id   AF-A0A397FJX2-F1
#
_cell.length_a   1.000
_cell.length_b   1.000
_cell.length_c   1.000
_cell.angle_alpha   90.00
_cell.angle_beta   90.00
_cell.angle_gamma   90.00
#
_symmetry.space_group_name_H-M   'P 1'
#
loop_
_entity.id
_entity.type
_entity.pdbx_description
1 polymer ?
#
loop_
_entity_poly.entity_id
_entity_poly.type
_entity_poly.pdbx_seq_one_letter_code
_entity_poly.pdbx_strand_id
1 'polypeptide(L)'
;MRYDFFTAQISFVKAITDICEDLRLVDVSKRKELLPTKLTRLHETLPKYAYLPLCRSTDHFYHVAAVCAQEGYVFKTHERAPVLMHFLTTPNSAHMDVSCALFAHLHAQDEHIDTVKCNAPVLNESTPFIDELLMVRQFYDDLRQEVLVMQLISYLDDVFKREHLKLKLHPYRILSTGASTGLIELVANATSFDGLKKSP
;
A
#
# COMPACT_ATOMS: atom_id res chain seq x y z
N MET A 1 7.97 22.68 -5.90
CA MET A 1 6.97 22.18 -4.93
C MET A 1 6.19 20.98 -5.45
N ARG A 2 5.33 21.09 -6.47
CA ARG A 2 4.54 19.93 -6.98
C ARG A 2 5.40 18.85 -7.64
N TYR A 3 6.33 19.28 -8.50
CA TYR A 3 7.28 18.37 -9.16
C TYR A 3 8.09 17.56 -8.14
N ASP A 4 8.59 18.23 -7.09
CA ASP A 4 9.38 17.60 -6.04
C ASP A 4 8.56 16.57 -5.26
N PHE A 5 7.29 16.88 -4.94
CA PHE A 5 6.38 15.94 -4.29
C PHE A 5 6.18 14.66 -5.12
N PHE A 6 5.78 14.79 -6.40
CA PHE A 6 5.53 13.62 -7.23
C PHE A 6 6.80 12.83 -7.51
N THR A 7 7.94 13.50 -7.70
CA THR A 7 9.24 12.84 -7.89
C THR A 7 9.66 12.08 -6.64
N ALA A 8 9.49 12.66 -5.44
CA ALA A 8 9.77 12.01 -4.18
C ALA A 8 8.84 10.81 -3.94
N GLN A 9 7.55 10.94 -4.25
CA GLN A 9 6.57 9.87 -4.12
C GLN A 9 6.87 8.70 -5.07
N ILE A 10 7.18 8.99 -6.34
CA ILE A 10 7.59 7.96 -7.31
C ILE A 10 8.88 7.27 -6.84
N SER A 11 9.86 8.04 -6.36
CA SER A 11 11.13 7.50 -5.86
C SER A 11 10.92 6.60 -4.64
N PHE A 12 10.01 6.98 -3.73
CA PHE A 12 9.63 6.17 -2.57
C PHE A 12 8.96 4.84 -2.98
N VAL A 13 7.97 4.89 -3.86
CA VAL A 13 7.29 3.68 -4.37
C VAL A 13 8.28 2.78 -5.11
N LYS A 14 9.16 3.38 -5.93
CA LYS A 14 10.23 2.64 -6.61
C LYS A 14 11.17 1.97 -5.61
N ALA A 15 11.61 2.69 -4.58
CA ALA A 15 12.50 2.15 -3.54
C ALA A 15 11.88 0.95 -2.82
N ILE A 16 10.57 0.97 -2.57
CA ILE A 16 9.85 -0.20 -2.03
C ILE A 16 9.95 -1.40 -2.99
N THR A 17 9.67 -1.19 -4.27
CA THR A 17 9.71 -2.29 -5.26
C THR A 17 11.13 -2.78 -5.53
N ASP A 18 12.14 -1.90 -5.48
CA ASP A 18 13.55 -2.23 -5.68
C ASP A 18 14.07 -3.18 -4.58
N ILE A 19 13.59 -3.06 -3.34
CA ILE A 19 13.96 -3.98 -2.25
C ILE A 19 13.61 -5.43 -2.61
N CYS A 20 12.46 -5.65 -3.25
CA CYS A 20 12.03 -6.98 -3.66
C CYS A 20 12.91 -7.52 -4.78
N GLU A 21 13.23 -6.69 -5.77
CA GLU A 21 14.13 -7.06 -6.88
C GLU A 21 15.55 -7.34 -6.39
N ASP A 22 16.08 -6.55 -5.47
CA ASP A 22 17.40 -6.77 -4.88
C ASP A 22 17.44 -8.12 -4.12
N LEU A 23 16.42 -8.42 -3.31
CA LEU A 23 16.36 -9.66 -2.53
C LEU A 23 16.16 -10.89 -3.41
N ARG A 24 15.57 -10.74 -4.60
CA ARG A 24 15.43 -11.82 -5.59
C ARG A 24 16.77 -12.41 -5.98
N LEU A 25 17.78 -11.55 -6.16
CA LEU A 25 19.13 -11.93 -6.56
C LEU A 25 19.97 -12.52 -5.40
N VAL A 26 19.46 -12.48 -4.18
CA VAL A 26 20.11 -13.01 -2.98
C VAL A 26 19.67 -14.45 -2.72
N ASP A 27 20.58 -15.28 -2.22
CA ASP A 27 20.28 -16.62 -1.71
C ASP A 27 19.15 -16.61 -0.67
N VAL A 28 18.21 -17.55 -0.78
CA VAL A 28 17.02 -17.64 0.10
C VAL A 28 17.37 -17.59 1.59
N SER A 29 18.49 -18.21 1.99
CA SER A 29 18.96 -18.24 3.38
C SER A 29 19.34 -16.86 3.93
N LYS A 30 19.87 -15.96 3.09
CA LYS A 30 20.38 -14.65 3.50
C LYS A 30 19.34 -13.54 3.40
N ARG A 31 18.25 -13.74 2.65
CA ARG A 31 17.21 -12.71 2.41
C ARG A 31 16.61 -12.15 3.71
N LYS A 32 16.34 -13.03 4.69
CA LYS A 32 15.78 -12.63 5.99
C LYS A 32 16.72 -11.72 6.78
N GLU A 33 18.02 -11.97 6.71
CA GLU A 33 19.04 -11.20 7.42
C GLU A 33 19.27 -9.83 6.78
N LEU A 34 19.14 -9.73 5.45
CA LEU A 34 19.34 -8.47 4.71
C LEU A 34 18.12 -7.55 4.70
N LEU A 35 16.91 -8.09 4.87
CA LEU A 35 15.68 -7.30 4.78
C LEU A 35 15.66 -6.12 5.79
N PRO A 36 15.95 -6.30 7.09
CA PRO A 36 15.94 -5.20 8.04
C PRO A 36 16.88 -4.05 7.64
N THR A 37 18.09 -4.36 7.17
CA THR A 37 19.04 -3.34 6.70
C THR A 37 18.48 -2.54 5.52
N LYS A 38 17.80 -3.21 4.58
CA LYS A 38 17.16 -2.53 3.44
C LYS A 38 15.98 -1.66 3.87
N LEU A 39 15.17 -2.12 4.82
CA LEU A 39 14.03 -1.35 5.34
C LEU A 39 14.47 -0.15 6.19
N THR A 40 15.55 -0.27 6.96
CA THR A 40 16.15 0.88 7.66
C THR A 40 16.59 1.95 6.68
N ARG A 41 17.24 1.56 5.58
CA ARG A 41 17.63 2.51 4.53
C ARG A 41 16.41 3.17 3.87
N LEU A 42 15.34 2.41 3.62
CA LEU A 42 14.08 2.97 3.10
C LEU A 42 13.51 4.03 4.04
N HIS A 43 13.53 3.75 5.35
CA HIS A 43 13.08 4.69 6.39
C HIS A 43 13.91 5.99 6.40
N GLU A 44 15.24 5.90 6.32
CA GLU A 44 16.12 7.07 6.27
C GLU A 44 15.86 7.98 5.07
N THR A 45 15.38 7.41 3.96
CA THR A 45 15.04 8.13 2.72
C THR A 45 13.58 8.54 2.62
N LEU A 46 12.78 8.36 3.68
CA LEU A 46 11.33 8.57 3.64
C LEU A 46 10.97 10.03 3.35
N PRO A 47 10.20 10.32 2.28
CA PRO A 47 9.71 11.66 2.02
C PRO A 47 8.75 12.14 3.11
N LYS A 48 8.81 13.45 3.42
CA LYS A 48 7.97 14.08 4.47
C LYS A 48 6.45 13.86 4.32
N TYR A 49 5.97 13.74 3.08
CA TYR A 49 4.55 13.53 2.76
C TYR A 49 4.32 12.23 1.99
N ALA A 50 5.18 11.23 2.20
CA ALA A 50 4.99 9.92 1.61
C ALA A 50 3.68 9.31 2.08
N TYR A 51 2.96 8.66 1.17
CA TYR A 51 1.78 7.86 1.48
C TYR A 51 1.83 6.55 0.69
N LEU A 52 1.07 5.54 1.11
CA LEU A 52 0.96 4.29 0.37
C LEU A 52 -0.12 4.44 -0.72
N PRO A 53 0.21 4.30 -2.01
CA PRO A 53 -0.74 4.48 -3.11
C PRO A 53 -1.66 3.27 -3.32
N LEU A 54 -2.06 2.61 -2.24
CA LEU A 54 -3.07 1.54 -2.21
C LEU A 54 -4.37 2.09 -1.60
N CYS A 55 -4.77 3.29 -2.00
CA CYS A 55 -5.94 3.99 -1.48
C CYS A 55 -6.72 4.65 -2.61
N ARG A 56 -8.01 4.85 -2.41
CA ARG A 56 -8.87 5.66 -3.28
C ARG A 56 -8.67 7.13 -2.94
N SER A 57 -8.99 8.01 -3.87
CA SER A 57 -8.98 9.47 -3.65
C SER A 57 -9.91 9.91 -2.52
N THR A 58 -10.96 9.13 -2.25
CA THR A 58 -11.95 9.36 -1.20
C THR A 58 -11.61 8.71 0.14
N ASP A 59 -10.55 7.88 0.19
CA ASP A 59 -10.12 7.27 1.45
C ASP A 59 -9.42 8.35 2.31
N HIS A 60 -9.42 8.18 3.64
CA HIS A 60 -8.70 9.10 4.53
C HIS A 60 -7.21 9.12 4.18
N PHE A 61 -6.63 10.33 4.20
CA PHE A 61 -5.21 10.48 3.94
C PHE A 61 -4.40 10.13 5.18
N TYR A 62 -3.59 9.08 5.04
CA TYR A 62 -2.59 8.70 6.01
C TYR A 62 -1.20 8.88 5.41
N HIS A 63 -0.35 9.65 6.10
CA HIS A 63 1.05 9.78 5.72
C HIS A 63 1.87 8.70 6.44
N VAL A 64 2.87 8.18 5.76
CA VAL A 64 3.84 7.23 6.32
C VAL A 64 4.74 7.99 7.28
N ALA A 65 4.69 7.64 8.56
CA ALA A 65 5.54 8.17 9.61
C ALA A 65 6.83 7.36 9.76
N ALA A 66 6.76 6.03 9.61
CA ALA A 66 7.91 5.16 9.74
C ALA A 66 7.77 3.85 8.96
N VAL A 67 8.90 3.16 8.77
CA VAL A 67 8.95 1.79 8.24
C VAL A 67 9.38 0.86 9.37
N CYS A 68 8.60 -0.18 9.67
CA CYS A 68 8.92 -1.14 10.72
C CYS A 68 9.98 -2.14 10.22
N ALA A 69 11.25 -1.74 10.27
CA ALA A 69 12.35 -2.50 9.66
C ALA A 69 12.52 -3.93 10.24
N GLN A 70 12.13 -4.16 11.49
CA GLN A 70 12.30 -5.45 12.17
C GLN A 70 11.12 -6.40 11.97
N GLU A 71 9.98 -5.91 11.48
CA GLU A 71 8.74 -6.67 11.35
C GLU A 71 8.50 -7.16 9.91
N GLY A 72 9.38 -6.76 8.99
CA GLY A 72 9.31 -7.21 7.60
C GLY A 72 9.50 -8.73 7.47
N TYR A 73 8.86 -9.31 6.46
CA TYR A 73 8.95 -10.75 6.18
C TYR A 73 9.20 -11.02 4.69
N VAL A 74 10.20 -11.85 4.39
CA VAL A 74 10.44 -12.35 3.02
C VAL A 74 9.80 -13.72 2.86
N PHE A 75 8.87 -13.85 1.91
CA PHE A 75 8.22 -15.13 1.65
C PHE A 75 9.17 -16.13 0.99
N LYS A 76 9.09 -17.39 1.43
CA LYS A 76 9.88 -18.53 0.93
C LYS A 76 9.42 -18.94 -0.47
N THR A 77 9.67 -18.11 -1.47
CA THR A 77 9.45 -18.45 -2.89
C THR A 77 10.80 -18.38 -3.59
N HIS A 78 11.29 -19.51 -4.13
CA HIS A 78 12.66 -19.67 -4.62
C HIS A 78 13.06 -18.58 -5.64
N GLU A 79 12.23 -18.36 -6.65
CA GLU A 79 12.57 -17.49 -7.81
C GLU A 79 12.18 -16.02 -7.63
N ARG A 80 11.37 -15.74 -6.61
CA ARG A 80 10.60 -14.50 -6.55
C ARG A 80 11.09 -13.65 -5.35
N ALA A 81 10.97 -14.04 -4.09
CA ALA A 81 11.24 -13.19 -2.90
C ALA A 81 10.25 -12.02 -2.66
N PRO A 82 8.96 -12.32 -2.45
CA PRO A 82 7.99 -11.31 -2.06
C PRO A 82 8.31 -10.80 -0.67
N VAL A 83 7.98 -9.55 -0.39
CA VAL A 83 8.27 -8.91 0.89
C VAL A 83 6.99 -8.33 1.46
N LEU A 84 6.63 -8.77 2.67
CA LEU A 84 5.70 -8.07 3.53
C LEU A 84 6.46 -6.98 4.27
N MET A 85 5.99 -5.74 4.16
CA MET A 85 6.51 -4.57 4.85
C MET A 85 5.40 -3.97 5.70
N HIS A 86 5.77 -3.44 6.86
CA HIS A 86 4.85 -2.76 7.77
C HIS A 86 5.25 -1.29 7.86
N PHE A 87 4.25 -0.41 7.81
CA PHE A 87 4.44 1.03 7.86
C PHE A 87 3.61 1.60 9.01
N LEU A 88 4.22 2.49 9.79
CA LEU A 88 3.45 3.30 10.73
C LEU A 88 2.90 4.48 9.96
N THR A 89 1.60 4.70 10.05
CA THR A 89 0.94 5.79 9.37
C THR A 89 0.21 6.68 10.37
N THR A 90 0.07 7.94 10.02
CA THR A 90 -0.60 8.94 10.85
C THR A 90 -1.59 9.73 10.02
N PRO A 91 -2.81 9.97 10.52
CA PRO A 91 -3.77 10.80 9.81
C PRO A 91 -3.24 12.24 9.72
N ASN A 92 -3.70 12.99 8.73
CA ASN A 92 -3.48 14.44 8.75
C ASN A 92 -4.35 15.10 9.84
N SER A 93 -3.93 16.28 10.31
CA SER A 93 -4.61 17.01 11.40
C SER A 93 -6.07 17.37 11.12
N ALA A 94 -6.46 17.40 9.83
CA ALA A 94 -7.80 17.76 9.39
C ALA A 94 -8.67 16.55 9.01
N HIS A 95 -8.16 15.31 9.18
CA HIS A 95 -8.78 14.05 8.76
C HIS A 95 -9.33 14.06 7.32
N MET A 96 -8.70 14.84 6.42
CA MET A 96 -9.12 14.95 5.03
C MET A 96 -8.87 13.65 4.28
N ASP A 97 -9.70 13.37 3.28
CA ASP A 97 -9.39 12.34 2.28
C ASP A 97 -8.15 12.69 1.46
N VAL A 98 -7.64 11.68 0.74
CA VAL A 98 -6.43 11.79 -0.09
C VAL A 98 -6.53 12.93 -1.10
N SER A 99 -7.66 13.09 -1.79
CA SER A 99 -7.83 14.14 -2.79
C SER A 99 -7.73 15.52 -2.16
N CYS A 100 -8.54 15.76 -1.14
CA CYS A 100 -8.61 17.01 -0.41
C CYS A 100 -7.25 17.35 0.27
N ALA A 101 -6.58 16.37 0.87
CA ALA A 101 -5.28 16.54 1.51
C ALA A 101 -4.16 16.88 0.52
N LEU A 102 -4.05 16.12 -0.58
CA LEU A 102 -3.03 16.36 -1.60
C LEU A 102 -3.26 17.70 -2.29
N PHE A 103 -4.52 18.05 -2.57
CA PHE A 103 -4.85 19.34 -3.16
C PHE A 103 -4.43 20.49 -2.26
N ALA A 104 -4.81 20.46 -0.98
CA ALA A 104 -4.42 21.48 -0.01
C ALA A 104 -2.90 21.59 0.12
N HIS A 105 -2.17 20.47 0.10
CA HIS A 105 -0.71 20.45 0.19
C HIS A 105 -0.03 21.01 -1.07
N LEU A 106 -0.47 20.58 -2.25
CA LEU A 106 0.17 20.91 -3.54
C LEU A 106 -0.14 22.33 -4.02
N HIS A 107 -1.24 22.91 -3.53
CA HIS A 107 -1.72 24.25 -3.90
C HIS A 107 -1.65 25.25 -2.73
N ALA A 108 -0.98 24.91 -1.62
CA ALA A 108 -0.86 25.79 -0.45
C ALA A 108 -0.28 27.19 -0.74
N GLN A 109 0.43 27.35 -1.87
CA GLN A 109 1.05 28.61 -2.29
C GLN A 109 0.33 29.27 -3.48
N ASP A 110 -0.69 28.63 -4.04
CA ASP A 110 -1.44 29.17 -5.16
C ASP A 110 -2.56 30.06 -4.58
N GLU A 111 -2.39 31.39 -4.64
CA GLU A 111 -3.50 32.32 -4.37
C GLU A 111 -4.63 32.04 -5.40
N HIS A 112 -5.89 32.01 -4.95
CA HIS A 112 -7.12 31.82 -5.75
C HIS A 112 -7.64 30.39 -6.06
N ILE A 113 -7.26 29.35 -5.31
CA ILE A 113 -7.85 28.02 -5.54
C ILE A 113 -8.83 27.65 -4.41
N ASP A 114 -10.13 27.60 -4.75
CA ASP A 114 -11.18 27.11 -3.85
C ASP A 114 -10.91 25.64 -3.50
N THR A 115 -10.75 25.34 -2.21
CA THR A 115 -10.62 23.97 -1.72
C THR A 115 -11.97 23.28 -1.89
N VAL A 116 -12.09 22.37 -2.86
CA VAL A 116 -13.28 21.53 -2.99
C VAL A 116 -13.30 20.61 -1.77
N LYS A 117 -14.19 20.89 -0.81
CA LYS A 117 -14.41 20.01 0.34
C LYS A 117 -15.20 18.79 -0.10
N CYS A 118 -14.55 17.65 -0.01
CA CYS A 118 -15.13 16.34 -0.20
C CYS A 118 -15.94 16.01 1.07
N ASN A 119 -17.25 15.77 0.96
CA ASN A 119 -18.13 15.47 2.12
C ASN A 119 -17.95 14.05 2.68
N ALA A 120 -16.73 13.50 2.68
CA ALA A 120 -16.48 12.19 3.25
C ALA A 120 -16.75 12.24 4.77
N PRO A 121 -17.48 11.25 5.33
CA PRO A 121 -17.75 11.21 6.76
C PRO A 121 -16.42 11.14 7.53
N VAL A 122 -16.22 12.08 8.46
CA VAL A 122 -15.03 12.12 9.33
C VAL A 122 -15.14 11.00 10.36
N LEU A 123 -14.26 9.99 10.29
CA LEU A 123 -14.06 9.09 11.43
C LEU A 123 -13.30 9.83 12.54
N ASN A 124 -13.96 10.02 13.68
CA ASN A 124 -13.38 10.58 14.89
C ASN A 124 -12.48 9.54 15.58
N GLU A 125 -11.26 9.34 15.10
CA GLU A 125 -10.26 8.58 15.87
C GLU A 125 -8.90 9.31 15.86
N SER A 126 -8.55 9.88 17.02
CA SER A 126 -7.32 10.62 17.28
C SER A 126 -6.13 9.73 17.64
N THR A 127 -6.19 8.43 17.33
CA THR A 127 -5.16 7.46 17.70
C THR A 127 -4.32 7.08 16.48
N PRO A 128 -2.97 7.00 16.62
CA PRO A 128 -2.14 6.43 15.56
C PRO A 128 -2.60 4.99 15.31
N PHE A 129 -3.10 4.73 14.11
CA PHE A 129 -3.46 3.39 13.65
C PHE A 129 -2.24 2.79 12.98
N ILE A 130 -1.93 1.52 13.27
CA ILE A 130 -0.99 0.78 12.42
C ILE A 130 -1.80 0.40 11.19
N ASP A 131 -1.60 1.10 10.08
CA ASP A 131 -1.93 0.49 8.79
C ASP A 131 -1.00 -0.71 8.63
N GLU A 132 -1.47 -1.90 9.01
CA GLU A 132 -0.84 -3.17 8.69
C GLU A 132 -0.95 -3.39 7.18
N LEU A 133 -0.17 -2.65 6.41
CA LEU A 133 -0.22 -2.76 4.96
C LEU A 133 1.11 -2.46 4.31
N LEU A 134 1.72 -3.52 3.78
CA LEU A 134 2.05 -3.64 2.37
C LEU A 134 2.64 -5.04 2.07
N MET A 135 1.90 -5.89 1.35
CA MET A 135 2.48 -7.06 0.73
C MET A 135 2.98 -6.68 -0.67
N VAL A 136 4.30 -6.60 -0.86
CA VAL A 136 4.89 -6.45 -2.18
C VAL A 136 5.10 -7.85 -2.75
N ARG A 137 4.27 -8.22 -3.73
CA ARG A 137 4.45 -9.43 -4.55
C ARG A 137 3.99 -9.14 -5.97
N GLN A 138 4.43 -9.86 -7.00
CA GLN A 138 5.79 -10.07 -7.49
C GLN A 138 5.63 -10.60 -8.92
N PHE A 139 6.44 -10.05 -9.81
CA PHE A 139 6.58 -10.37 -11.23
C PHE A 139 6.34 -11.81 -11.72
N TYR A 140 5.92 -11.84 -12.98
CA TYR A 140 5.54 -12.93 -13.91
C TYR A 140 4.05 -13.19 -14.07
N ASP A 141 3.23 -12.69 -13.16
CA ASP A 141 1.86 -12.31 -13.51
C ASP A 141 1.85 -10.81 -13.76
N ASP A 142 1.38 -10.45 -14.94
CA ASP A 142 1.08 -9.07 -15.26
C ASP A 142 -0.01 -8.60 -14.29
N LEU A 143 0.38 -7.85 -13.25
CA LEU A 143 -0.56 -7.34 -12.23
C LEU A 143 -1.68 -6.51 -12.86
N ARG A 144 -1.53 -6.03 -14.10
CA ARG A 144 -2.64 -5.38 -14.83
C ARG A 144 -3.81 -6.34 -15.05
N GLN A 145 -3.55 -7.64 -15.23
CA GLN A 145 -4.61 -8.66 -15.29
C GLN A 145 -5.29 -8.83 -13.92
N GLU A 146 -4.52 -8.93 -12.84
CA GLU A 146 -5.08 -9.03 -11.49
C GLU A 146 -5.87 -7.76 -11.10
N VAL A 147 -5.39 -6.58 -11.49
CA VAL A 147 -6.11 -5.31 -11.31
C VAL A 147 -7.45 -5.36 -12.02
N LEU A 148 -7.51 -5.83 -13.28
CA LEU A 148 -8.76 -6.00 -14.01
C LEU A 148 -9.71 -6.99 -13.31
N VAL A 149 -9.18 -8.11 -12.82
CA VAL A 149 -9.96 -9.10 -12.08
C VAL A 149 -10.51 -8.51 -10.78
N MET A 150 -9.70 -7.77 -10.02
CA MET A 150 -10.17 -7.11 -8.78
C MET A 150 -11.21 -6.02 -9.06
N GLN A 151 -11.10 -5.30 -10.17
CA GLN A 151 -12.15 -4.37 -10.62
C GLN A 151 -13.47 -5.10 -10.91
N LEU A 152 -13.41 -6.24 -11.59
CA LEU A 152 -14.60 -7.07 -11.85
C LEU A 152 -15.20 -7.63 -10.56
N ILE A 153 -14.38 -8.15 -9.66
CA ILE A 153 -14.84 -8.66 -8.35
C ILE A 153 -15.49 -7.53 -7.53
N SER A 154 -14.90 -6.34 -7.53
CA SER A 154 -15.49 -5.16 -6.87
C SER A 154 -16.85 -4.81 -7.46
N TYR A 155 -16.98 -4.82 -8.79
CA TYR A 155 -18.24 -4.58 -9.46
C TYR A 155 -19.30 -5.64 -9.12
N LEU A 156 -18.92 -6.92 -9.10
CA LEU A 156 -19.83 -8.01 -8.72
C LEU A 156 -20.26 -7.91 -7.26
N ASP A 157 -19.36 -7.52 -6.36
CA ASP A 157 -19.69 -7.27 -4.95
C ASP A 157 -20.74 -6.15 -4.82
N ASP A 158 -20.60 -5.07 -5.60
CA ASP A 158 -21.59 -3.99 -5.66
C ASP A 158 -22.93 -4.45 -6.24
N VAL A 159 -22.93 -5.36 -7.23
CA VAL A 159 -24.16 -5.99 -7.73
C VAL A 159 -24.83 -6.83 -6.63
N PHE A 160 -24.07 -7.69 -5.96
CA PHE A 160 -24.60 -8.56 -4.91
C PHE A 160 -25.22 -7.77 -3.76
N LYS A 161 -24.59 -6.66 -3.38
CA LYS A 161 -25.13 -5.72 -2.37
C LYS A 161 -26.41 -5.05 -2.82
N ARG A 162 -26.47 -4.57 -4.07
CA ARG A 162 -27.67 -3.91 -4.64
C ARG A 162 -28.85 -4.85 -4.79
N GLU A 163 -28.60 -6.11 -5.18
CA GLU A 163 -29.62 -7.15 -5.34
C GLU A 163 -29.93 -7.88 -4.02
N HIS A 164 -29.39 -7.41 -2.88
CA HIS A 164 -29.60 -7.98 -1.55
C HIS A 164 -29.26 -9.48 -1.43
N LEU A 165 -28.27 -9.95 -2.19
CA LEU A 165 -27.80 -11.33 -2.15
C LEU A 165 -26.92 -11.57 -0.92
N LYS A 166 -27.08 -12.73 -0.28
CA LYS A 166 -26.28 -13.16 0.90
C LYS A 166 -24.90 -13.73 0.48
N LEU A 167 -24.24 -13.07 -0.46
CA LEU A 167 -22.89 -13.42 -0.90
C LEU A 167 -21.90 -12.40 -0.34
N LYS A 168 -20.67 -12.83 -0.07
CA LYS A 168 -19.61 -11.96 0.46
C LYS A 168 -18.37 -12.11 -0.41
N LEU A 169 -17.93 -11.00 -0.99
CA LEU A 169 -16.64 -10.90 -1.65
C LEU A 169 -15.75 -9.96 -0.82
N HIS A 170 -14.43 -10.18 -0.93
CA HIS A 170 -13.45 -9.33 -0.27
C HIS A 170 -12.39 -8.92 -1.31
N PRO A 171 -12.72 -7.96 -2.19
CA PRO A 171 -11.76 -7.43 -3.15
C PRO A 171 -10.65 -6.71 -2.38
N TYR A 172 -9.40 -7.00 -2.71
CA TYR A 172 -8.23 -6.34 -2.15
C TYR A 172 -7.61 -5.39 -3.18
N ARG A 173 -6.88 -4.39 -2.71
CA ARG A 173 -6.29 -3.35 -3.55
C ARG A 173 -4.97 -3.82 -4.17
N ILE A 174 -4.80 -3.51 -5.45
CA ILE A 174 -3.59 -3.80 -6.22
C ILE A 174 -3.20 -2.53 -6.97
N LEU A 175 -1.92 -2.18 -6.94
CA LEU A 175 -1.34 -1.14 -7.77
C LEU A 175 -0.20 -1.72 -8.62
N SER A 176 -0.36 -1.67 -9.94
CA SER A 176 0.72 -1.98 -10.88
C SER A 176 1.65 -0.76 -10.99
N THR A 177 2.92 -0.91 -10.63
CA THR A 177 3.95 0.15 -10.72
C THR A 177 4.87 -0.02 -11.92
N GLY A 178 4.82 -1.18 -12.58
CA GLY A 178 5.50 -1.49 -13.85
C GLY A 178 4.81 -2.69 -14.53
N ALA A 179 5.41 -3.25 -15.57
CA ALA A 179 4.91 -4.45 -16.28
C ALA A 179 4.95 -5.77 -15.46
N SER A 180 5.05 -5.68 -14.14
CA SER A 180 6.24 -6.21 -13.51
C SER A 180 6.18 -6.20 -11.98
N THR A 181 6.19 -4.98 -11.48
CA THR A 181 6.27 -4.63 -10.09
C THR A 181 4.93 -4.05 -9.74
N GLY A 182 4.58 -4.23 -8.48
CA GLY A 182 3.39 -3.62 -7.94
C GLY A 182 3.24 -3.95 -6.48
N LEU A 183 2.20 -3.35 -5.93
CA LEU A 183 1.87 -3.35 -4.53
C LEU A 183 0.54 -4.09 -4.39
N ILE A 184 0.45 -4.97 -3.40
CA ILE A 184 -0.77 -5.72 -3.10
C ILE A 184 -1.13 -5.48 -1.64
N GLU A 185 -2.40 -5.21 -1.40
CA GLU A 185 -2.96 -5.14 -0.06
C GLU A 185 -2.90 -6.53 0.60
N LEU A 186 -2.30 -6.63 1.78
CA LEU A 186 -2.37 -7.84 2.58
C LEU A 186 -3.81 -8.03 3.08
N VAL A 187 -4.38 -9.21 2.84
CA VAL A 187 -5.64 -9.59 3.48
C VAL A 187 -5.35 -10.00 4.92
N ALA A 188 -5.61 -9.09 5.85
CA ALA A 188 -5.43 -9.33 7.28
C ALA A 188 -6.38 -10.43 7.78
N ASN A 189 -6.00 -11.09 8.88
CA ASN A 189 -6.76 -12.18 9.51
C ASN A 189 -7.09 -13.35 8.58
N ALA A 190 -6.30 -13.54 7.51
CA ALA A 190 -6.42 -14.67 6.61
C ALA A 190 -5.24 -15.62 6.79
N THR A 191 -5.52 -16.92 6.66
CA THR A 191 -4.51 -17.98 6.58
C THR A 191 -4.76 -18.79 5.32
N SER A 192 -3.69 -19.16 4.63
CA SER A 192 -3.83 -20.02 3.44
C SER A 192 -4.40 -21.39 3.84
N PHE A 193 -5.15 -22.01 2.95
CA PHE A 193 -5.73 -23.33 3.23
C PHE A 193 -4.66 -24.40 3.51
N ASP A 194 -3.50 -24.32 2.84
CA ASP A 194 -2.33 -25.16 3.12
C ASP A 194 -1.73 -24.87 4.51
N GLY A 195 -1.67 -23.59 4.92
CA GLY A 195 -1.26 -23.19 6.26
C GLY A 195 -2.21 -23.72 7.33
N LEU A 196 -3.52 -23.67 7.09
CA LEU A 196 -4.53 -24.21 8.00
C LEU A 196 -4.37 -25.72 8.19
N LYS A 197 -4.12 -26.48 7.12
CA LYS A 197 -3.90 -27.94 7.18
C LYS A 197 -2.64 -28.34 7.94
N LYS A 198 -1.66 -27.45 8.02
CA LYS A 198 -0.37 -27.67 8.71
C LYS A 198 -0.39 -27.19 10.16
N SER A 199 -1.38 -26.38 10.53
CA SER A 199 -1.62 -26.02 11.92
C SER A 199 -2.29 -27.21 12.63
N PRO A 200 -1.74 -27.68 13.77
CA PRO A 200 -2.32 -28.78 14.54
C PRO A 200 -3.68 -28.44 15.14
#